data_AF-I3Z377-F1
#
_entry.id   AF-I3Z377-F1
#
_cell.length_a   1.000
_cell.length_b   1.000
_cell.length_c   1.000
_cell.angle_alpha   90.00
_cell.angle_beta   90.00
_cell.angle_gamma   90.00
#
_symmetry.space_group_name_H-M   'P 1'
#
loop_
_entity.id
_entity.type
_entity.pdbx_description
1 polymer ?
#
loop_
_entity_poly.entity_id
_entity_poly.type
_entity_poly.pdbx_seq_one_letter_code
_entity_poly.pdbx_strand_id
1 'polypeptide(L)'
;MLNVSEIIQTIKQLIEVRVEIVKSEIQDHFSDMFSRIFILVLMGLASLMILLFASISLAFYLGEILYSPFKGFLYVALLYLLLFVFLYLIRESKSLVDSFKQFFKTFIFRGKK
;
A
#
# COMPACT_ATOMS: atom_id res chain seq x y z
N MET A 1 -13.99 -22.62 -55.40
CA MET A 1 -15.11 -22.62 -54.44
C MET A 1 -14.56 -22.02 -53.17
N LEU A 2 -15.03 -20.85 -52.75
CA LEU A 2 -14.60 -20.25 -51.49
C LEU A 2 -15.07 -21.19 -50.38
N ASN A 3 -14.14 -21.89 -49.74
CA ASN A 3 -14.44 -22.74 -48.61
C ASN A 3 -14.85 -21.83 -47.45
N VAL A 4 -16.14 -21.59 -47.31
CA VAL A 4 -16.75 -20.88 -46.16
C VAL A 4 -16.20 -21.44 -44.83
N SER A 5 -15.85 -22.72 -44.82
CA SER A 5 -15.13 -23.41 -43.75
C SER A 5 -13.78 -22.76 -43.36
N GLU A 6 -12.95 -22.35 -44.33
CA GLU A 6 -11.65 -21.71 -44.06
C GLU A 6 -11.84 -20.34 -43.41
N ILE A 7 -12.79 -19.53 -43.90
CA ILE A 7 -13.08 -18.21 -43.34
C ILE A 7 -13.57 -18.34 -41.89
N ILE A 8 -14.45 -19.31 -41.62
CA ILE A 8 -14.94 -19.61 -40.27
C ILE A 8 -13.77 -20.05 -39.38
N GLN A 9 -12.85 -20.86 -39.90
CA GLN A 9 -11.69 -21.36 -39.15
C GLN A 9 -10.69 -20.23 -38.82
N THR A 10 -10.44 -19.29 -39.75
CA THR A 10 -9.60 -18.12 -39.49
C THR A 10 -10.23 -17.18 -38.46
N ILE A 11 -11.55 -16.96 -38.53
CA ILE A 11 -12.28 -16.16 -37.53
C ILE A 11 -12.20 -16.83 -36.16
N LYS A 12 -12.35 -18.16 -36.11
CA LYS A 12 -12.24 -18.93 -34.87
C LYS A 12 -10.84 -18.79 -34.25
N GLN A 13 -9.77 -18.93 -35.05
CA GLN A 13 -8.39 -18.69 -34.60
C GLN A 13 -8.18 -17.25 -34.11
N LEU A 14 -8.74 -16.26 -34.80
CA LEU A 14 -8.64 -14.85 -34.35
C LEU A 14 -9.31 -14.62 -33.00
N ILE A 15 -10.45 -15.26 -32.74
CA ILE A 15 -11.13 -15.19 -31.45
C ILE A 15 -10.32 -15.92 -30.39
N GLU A 16 -9.78 -17.10 -30.70
CA GLU A 16 -8.98 -17.92 -29.79
C GLU A 16 -7.70 -17.17 -29.35
N VAL A 17 -6.99 -16.57 -30.31
CA VAL A 17 -5.80 -15.73 -30.05
C VAL A 17 -6.17 -14.50 -29.22
N ARG A 18 -7.28 -13.82 -29.51
CA ARG A 18 -7.73 -12.67 -28.71
C ARG A 18 -8.04 -13.07 -27.26
N VAL A 19 -8.68 -14.21 -27.04
CA VAL A 19 -8.96 -14.72 -25.69
C VAL A 19 -7.67 -15.08 -24.97
N GLU A 20 -6.70 -15.67 -25.66
CA GLU A 20 -5.41 -16.02 -25.09
C GLU A 20 -4.60 -14.78 -24.69
N ILE A 21 -4.56 -13.75 -25.54
CA ILE A 21 -3.94 -12.45 -25.24
C ILE A 21 -4.59 -11.80 -24.01
N VAL A 22 -5.93 -11.78 -23.95
CA VAL A 22 -6.64 -11.21 -22.79
C VAL A 22 -6.34 -11.99 -21.52
N LYS A 23 -6.28 -13.32 -21.60
CA LYS A 23 -5.95 -14.18 -20.44
C LYS A 23 -4.52 -13.93 -19.95
N SER A 24 -3.55 -13.82 -20.86
CA SER A 24 -2.15 -13.53 -20.49
C SER A 24 -2.01 -12.12 -19.93
N GLU A 25 -2.61 -11.10 -20.56
CA GLU A 25 -2.59 -9.72 -20.06
C GLU A 25 -3.19 -9.61 -18.66
N ILE A 26 -4.30 -10.30 -18.39
CA ILE A 26 -4.91 -10.36 -17.05
C ILE A 26 -3.94 -10.97 -16.06
N GLN A 27 -3.30 -12.11 -16.39
CA GLN A 27 -2.36 -12.79 -15.50
C GLN A 27 -1.13 -11.92 -15.21
N ASP A 28 -0.57 -11.26 -16.22
CA ASP A 28 0.59 -10.39 -16.08
C ASP A 28 0.26 -9.14 -15.26
N HIS A 29 -0.87 -8.48 -15.55
CA HIS A 29 -1.32 -7.33 -14.78
C HIS A 29 -1.65 -7.69 -13.33
N PHE A 30 -2.28 -8.84 -13.08
CA PHE A 30 -2.53 -9.31 -11.72
C PHE A 30 -1.23 -9.61 -10.99
N SER A 31 -0.29 -10.30 -11.63
CA SER A 31 0.98 -10.67 -11.00
C SER A 31 1.82 -9.44 -10.63
N ASP A 32 1.91 -8.44 -11.52
CA ASP A 32 2.63 -7.20 -11.25
C ASP A 32 1.95 -6.37 -10.15
N MET A 33 0.62 -6.24 -10.19
CA MET A 33 -0.13 -5.53 -9.14
C MET A 33 -0.02 -6.24 -7.78
N PHE A 34 -0.15 -7.56 -7.77
CA PHE A 34 -0.11 -8.37 -6.55
C PHE A 34 1.28 -8.30 -5.89
N SER A 35 2.35 -8.42 -6.67
CA SER A 35 3.72 -8.30 -6.17
C SER A 35 3.98 -6.95 -5.51
N ARG A 36 3.47 -5.85 -6.09
CA ARG A 36 3.61 -4.50 -5.52
C ARG A 36 2.81 -4.32 -4.24
N ILE A 37 1.55 -4.78 -4.23
CA ILE A 37 0.70 -4.71 -3.04
C ILE A 37 1.30 -5.56 -1.91
N PHE A 38 1.82 -6.74 -2.23
CA PHE A 38 2.46 -7.62 -1.26
C PHE A 38 3.63 -6.93 -0.55
N ILE A 39 4.53 -6.31 -1.31
CA ILE A 39 5.66 -5.55 -0.73
C ILE A 39 5.16 -4.36 0.10
N LEU A 40 4.16 -3.62 -0.39
CA LEU A 40 3.55 -2.51 0.35
C LEU A 40 2.99 -2.95 1.70
N VAL A 41 2.26 -4.07 1.72
CA VAL A 41 1.68 -4.63 2.95
C VAL A 41 2.78 -5.05 3.90
N LEU A 42 3.83 -5.72 3.42
CA LEU A 42 4.98 -6.09 4.24
C LEU A 42 5.69 -4.86 4.84
N MET A 43 5.92 -3.82 4.04
CA MET A 43 6.51 -2.57 4.53
C MET A 43 5.62 -1.87 5.55
N GLY A 44 4.30 -1.84 5.32
CA GLY A 44 3.33 -1.28 6.26
C GLY A 44 3.31 -2.04 7.58
N LEU A 45 3.33 -3.37 7.53
CA LEU A 45 3.40 -4.23 8.71
C LEU A 45 4.70 -4.02 9.50
N ALA A 46 5.85 -4.00 8.80
CA ALA A 46 7.14 -3.73 9.42
C ALA A 46 7.19 -2.34 10.08
N SER A 47 6.64 -1.32 9.42
CA SER A 47 6.55 0.03 9.96
C SER A 47 5.67 0.10 11.21
N LEU A 48 4.53 -0.60 11.22
CA LEU A 48 3.66 -0.72 12.39
C LEU A 48 4.38 -1.40 13.56
N MET A 49 5.12 -2.48 13.29
CA MET A 49 5.91 -3.16 14.32
C MET A 49 6.98 -2.25 14.91
N ILE A 50 7.74 -1.55 14.05
CA ILE A 50 8.75 -0.57 14.50
C ILE A 50 8.09 0.50 15.39
N LEU A 51 6.96 1.07 14.97
CA LEU A 51 6.26 2.10 15.73
C LEU A 51 5.77 1.58 17.09
N LEU A 52 5.21 0.37 17.12
CA LEU A 52 4.73 -0.26 18.36
C LEU A 52 5.88 -0.50 19.34
N PHE A 53 6.96 -1.14 18.88
CA PHE A 53 8.13 -1.40 19.74
C PHE A 53 8.82 -0.11 20.18
N ALA A 54 8.94 0.87 19.29
CA ALA A 54 9.47 2.19 19.64
C ALA A 54 8.63 2.87 20.74
N SER A 55 7.30 2.78 20.64
CA SER A 55 6.39 3.36 21.64
C SER A 55 6.51 2.70 22.99
N ILE A 56 6.57 1.36 23.01
CA ILE A 56 6.75 0.59 24.23
C ILE A 56 8.12 0.90 24.85
N SER A 57 9.17 0.90 24.04
CA SER A 57 10.53 1.25 24.49
C SER A 57 10.58 2.66 25.09
N LEU A 58 9.95 3.63 24.44
CA LEU A 58 9.91 5.02 24.90
C LEU A 58 9.10 5.17 26.20
N ALA A 59 8.01 4.40 26.36
CA ALA A 59 7.25 4.36 27.61
C ALA A 59 8.07 3.81 28.77
N PHE A 60 8.81 2.71 28.54
CA PHE A 60 9.69 2.14 29.56
C PHE A 60 10.86 3.06 29.89
N TYR A 61 11.51 3.66 28.89
CA TYR A 61 12.61 4.59 29.08
C TYR A 61 12.18 5.81 29.93
N LEU A 62 11.03 6.42 29.60
CA LEU A 62 10.47 7.51 30.41
C LEU A 62 10.03 7.02 31.79
N GLY A 63 9.55 5.78 31.90
CA GLY A 63 9.16 5.15 33.16
C GLY A 63 10.34 4.96 34.11
N GLU A 64 11.51 4.58 33.60
CA GLU A 64 12.75 4.46 34.39
C GLU A 64 13.22 5.83 34.90
N ILE A 65 13.23 6.87 34.04
CA ILE A 65 13.64 8.23 34.43
C ILE A 65 12.70 8.80 35.51
N LEU A 66 11.41 8.48 35.44
CA LEU A 66 10.41 8.98 36.39
C LEU A 66 10.18 8.05 37.59
N TYR A 67 10.99 6.99 37.73
CA TYR A 67 10.89 5.98 38.80
C TYR A 67 9.50 5.34 38.93
N SER A 68 8.68 5.42 37.88
CA SER A 68 7.31 4.91 37.87
C SER A 68 6.85 4.61 36.44
N PRO A 69 6.56 3.34 36.10
CA PRO A 69 6.14 2.95 34.76
C PRO A 69 4.82 3.62 34.33
N PHE A 70 3.91 3.89 35.28
CA PHE A 70 2.64 4.55 35.00
C PHE A 70 2.82 5.95 34.37
N LYS A 71 3.81 6.70 34.86
CA LYS A 71 4.11 8.04 34.32
C LYS A 71 4.70 7.96 32.93
N GLY A 72 5.55 6.97 32.65
CA GLY A 72 6.13 6.75 31.32
C GLY A 72 5.08 6.56 30.23
N PHE A 73 4.07 5.72 30.48
CA PHE A 73 2.93 5.56 29.57
C PHE A 73 2.08 6.83 29.43
N LEU A 74 1.94 7.63 30.50
CA LEU A 74 1.19 8.89 30.47
C LEU A 74 1.86 9.93 29.55
N TYR A 75 3.19 10.03 29.55
CA TYR A 75 3.91 10.91 28.63
C TYR A 75 3.82 10.44 27.18
N VAL A 76 3.89 9.13 26.94
CA VAL A 76 3.66 8.57 25.60
C VAL A 76 2.24 8.86 25.12
N ALA A 77 1.23 8.75 26.01
CA ALA A 77 -0.15 9.12 25.70
C ALA A 77 -0.30 10.61 25.35
N LEU A 78 0.39 11.50 26.08
CA LEU A 78 0.42 12.94 25.75
C LEU A 78 1.09 13.21 24.41
N LEU A 79 2.18 12.50 24.09
CA LEU A 79 2.85 12.61 22.79
C LEU A 79 1.91 12.18 21.65
N TYR A 80 1.17 11.09 21.84
CA TYR A 80 0.14 10.66 20.88
C TYR A 80 -1.03 11.62 20.77
N LEU A 81 -1.46 12.24 21.87
CA LEU A 81 -2.49 13.27 21.87
C LEU A 81 -2.01 14.51 21.08
N LEU A 82 -0.77 14.93 21.28
CA LEU A 82 -0.17 16.05 20.53
C LEU A 82 -0.09 15.72 19.03
N LEU A 83 0.30 14.50 18.69
CA LEU A 83 0.33 14.00 17.30
C LEU A 83 -1.08 13.99 16.70
N PHE A 84 -2.11 13.60 17.47
CA PHE A 84 -3.51 13.65 17.06
C PHE A 84 -3.99 15.08 16.79
N VAL A 85 -3.67 16.04 17.66
CA VAL A 85 -4.01 17.45 17.46
C VAL A 85 -3.30 18.00 16.22
N PHE A 86 -2.02 17.67 16.03
CA PHE A 86 -1.26 18.06 14.85
C PHE A 86 -1.90 17.51 13.57
N LEU A 87 -2.27 16.22 13.54
CA LEU A 87 -3.01 15.62 12.43
C LEU A 87 -4.37 16.30 12.20
N TYR A 88 -5.09 16.65 13.26
CA TYR A 88 -6.38 17.32 13.17
C TYR A 88 -6.26 18.71 12.53
N LEU A 89 -5.25 19.49 12.90
CA LEU A 89 -4.98 20.81 12.33
C LEU A 89 -4.60 20.74 10.85
N ILE A 90 -3.86 19.71 10.45
CA ILE A 90 -3.34 19.59 9.08
C ILE A 90 -4.32 18.82 8.17
N ARG A 91 -5.39 18.24 8.72
CA ARG A 91 -6.44 17.53 7.99
C ARG A 91 -7.02 18.33 6.83
N GLU A 92 -7.15 19.64 6.99
CA GLU A 92 -7.69 20.52 5.95
C GLU A 92 -6.64 21.02 4.96
N SER A 93 -5.36 20.75 5.21
CA SER A 93 -4.30 21.08 4.25
C SER A 93 -4.39 20.13 3.05
N LYS A 94 -4.75 20.69 1.90
CA LYS A 94 -4.77 19.95 0.63
C LYS A 94 -3.40 19.37 0.28
N SER A 95 -2.32 20.07 0.68
CA SER A 95 -0.94 19.67 0.41
C SER A 95 -0.54 18.31 1.00
N LEU A 96 -0.90 18.00 2.26
CA LEU A 96 -0.58 16.69 2.83
C LEU A 96 -1.40 15.57 2.19
N VAL A 97 -2.69 15.81 1.95
CA VAL A 97 -3.58 14.82 1.32
C VAL A 97 -3.11 14.50 -0.10
N ASP A 98 -2.72 15.52 -0.86
CA ASP A 98 -2.23 15.35 -2.23
C ASP A 98 -0.84 14.71 -2.25
N SER A 99 0.04 15.03 -1.30
CA SER A 99 1.35 14.37 -1.14
C SER A 99 1.20 12.88 -0.79
N PHE A 100 0.27 12.53 0.09
CA PHE A 100 -0.04 11.14 0.41
C PHE A 100 -0.60 10.41 -0.81
N LYS A 101 -1.57 11.00 -1.52
CA LYS A 101 -2.10 10.43 -2.77
C LYS A 101 -1.00 10.24 -3.81
N GLN A 102 -0.08 11.20 -3.95
CA GLN A 102 1.01 11.12 -4.90
C GLN A 102 2.06 10.08 -4.49
N PHE A 103 2.34 9.90 -3.20
CA PHE A 103 3.18 8.83 -2.68
C PHE A 103 2.60 7.45 -3.00
N PHE A 104 1.31 7.23 -2.69
CA PHE A 104 0.62 5.98 -3.02
C PHE A 104 0.56 5.73 -4.52
N LYS A 105 0.23 6.76 -5.33
CA LYS A 105 0.20 6.64 -6.79
C LYS A 105 1.59 6.33 -7.34
N THR A 106 2.62 7.00 -6.85
CA THR A 106 4.00 6.79 -7.30
C THR A 106 4.51 5.41 -6.87
N PHE A 107 4.15 4.90 -5.69
CA PHE A 107 4.59 3.59 -5.23
C PHE A 107 3.88 2.44 -5.95
N ILE A 108 2.57 2.54 -6.16
CA ILE A 108 1.77 1.52 -6.85
C ILE A 108 2.03 1.54 -8.36
N PHE A 109 2.13 2.71 -8.99
CA PHE A 109 2.22 2.83 -10.46
C PHE A 109 3.64 3.05 -11.01
N ARG A 110 4.70 2.98 -10.17
CA ARG A 110 6.11 3.11 -10.63
C ARG A 110 6.60 2.02 -11.59
N GLY A 111 5.73 1.11 -12.01
CA GLY A 111 6.02 0.03 -12.96
C GLY A 111 5.86 0.40 -14.43
N LYS A 112 5.21 1.52 -14.76
CA LYS A 112 5.10 1.97 -16.15
C LYS A 112 6.34 2.76 -16.57
N LYS A 113 7.41 2.05 -16.89
CA LYS A 113 8.41 2.49 -17.88
C LYS A 113 8.93 1.29 -18.63
#